data_AF-A0A2D9Z430-F1
#
_entry.id   AF-A0A2D9Z430-F1
#
_cell.length_a   1.000
_cell.length_b   1.000
_cell.length_c   1.000
_cell.angle_alpha   90.00
_cell.angle_beta   90.00
_cell.angle_gamma   90.00
#
_symmetry.space_group_name_H-M   'P 1'
#
loop_
_entity.id
_entity.type
_entity.pdbx_description
1 polymer ?
#
loop_
_entity_poly.entity_id
_entity_poly.type
_entity_poly.pdbx_seq_one_letter_code
_entity_poly.pdbx_strand_id
1 'polypeptide(L)'
;MTSKPKQKQQPAQATDATTRDGVRAYFDNALLENQPRLTDLIPKSLWAYLAMLLLGGISIYACQQAFLHTRDLDSTSFPTHLFEISGPGNVASWLHSVTLLMLAVGATMVYLLRRHKTDDYSGRYRLWLHLALFAGVLSIESATGLHEILVVPLAQTDFTAPWNQASVWAMLLVALGAIYLTIRLLVEFKSRPGMLVLLSTSAIILIAACCSRLGDVIGESALTSEVAQSSLVLSGALLVCLMTWLNARKIYRHAQQGAVEQTSVAAAKTQSSASPVQVNEKEVDAVLEEQPVEDPQWDDWDELDDEVVEDETVVYEEYEDEIEEDEADQEVEEVVYEDPEFEEEVEYEEVAEVEQEVEQEVDEPEQYETEEESEYEAEPEEVIYSAYAQHDEPSSDSESEYASTAYETPADDSHQSSPLIPPQTQQPEKVYEPFDEDSFWEQYDLTKMSRKQLKTMRKKLNRLKRKHAEKQRAA
;
A
#
# COMPACT_ATOMS: atom_id res chain seq x y z
N MET A 1 -0.41 -77.95 -6.23
CA MET A 1 -0.26 -76.71 -7.02
C MET A 1 -1.44 -75.81 -6.69
N THR A 2 -1.27 -74.89 -5.75
CA THR A 2 -2.31 -73.96 -5.28
C THR A 2 -1.71 -72.56 -5.26
N SER A 3 -2.00 -71.75 -6.28
CA SER A 3 -1.49 -70.39 -6.43
C SER A 3 -2.26 -69.43 -5.51
N LYS A 4 -1.55 -68.80 -4.57
CA LYS A 4 -2.08 -67.67 -3.80
C LYS A 4 -2.14 -66.40 -4.67
N PRO A 5 -3.22 -65.63 -4.63
CA PRO A 5 -3.30 -64.37 -5.36
C PRO A 5 -2.51 -63.27 -4.63
N LYS A 6 -1.70 -62.52 -5.38
CA LYS A 6 -1.00 -61.32 -4.92
C LYS A 6 -2.01 -60.19 -4.69
N GLN A 7 -2.23 -59.82 -3.43
CA GLN A 7 -2.92 -58.58 -3.07
C GLN A 7 -2.05 -57.38 -3.51
N LYS A 8 -2.59 -56.58 -4.43
CA LYS A 8 -2.08 -55.25 -4.80
C LYS A 8 -2.34 -54.33 -3.60
N GLN A 9 -1.28 -53.98 -2.86
CA GLN A 9 -1.31 -52.87 -1.91
C GLN A 9 -1.57 -51.58 -2.71
N GLN A 10 -2.78 -51.05 -2.58
CA GLN A 10 -3.06 -49.66 -2.97
C GLN A 10 -2.27 -48.76 -2.03
N PRO A 11 -1.53 -47.76 -2.55
CA PRO A 11 -0.91 -46.76 -1.68
C PRO A 11 -2.04 -46.05 -0.94
N ALA A 12 -1.99 -46.13 0.39
CA ALA A 12 -2.89 -45.41 1.28
C ALA A 12 -2.82 -43.92 0.90
N GLN A 13 -3.89 -43.44 0.28
CA GLN A 13 -4.09 -42.01 0.08
C GLN A 13 -4.18 -41.41 1.47
N ALA A 14 -3.15 -40.64 1.83
CA ALA A 14 -3.10 -39.85 3.05
C ALA A 14 -4.20 -38.78 2.99
N THR A 15 -5.42 -39.18 3.33
CA THR A 15 -6.55 -38.31 3.61
C THR A 15 -6.38 -37.81 5.05
N ASP A 16 -5.47 -36.86 5.26
CA ASP A 16 -5.30 -36.19 6.55
C ASP A 16 -4.92 -34.72 6.36
N ALA A 17 -5.80 -33.99 5.65
CA ALA A 17 -5.64 -32.57 5.36
C ALA A 17 -6.89 -31.75 5.73
N THR A 18 -7.66 -32.17 6.73
CA THR A 18 -8.90 -31.51 7.16
C THR A 18 -8.89 -31.11 8.63
N THR A 19 -7.79 -30.56 9.13
CA THR A 19 -7.77 -29.89 10.44
C THR A 19 -7.27 -28.45 10.32
N ARG A 20 -8.25 -27.58 9.98
CA ARG A 20 -8.46 -26.20 10.44
C ARG A 20 -7.41 -25.12 10.09
N ASP A 21 -7.77 -24.34 9.06
CA ASP A 21 -7.87 -22.87 9.08
C ASP A 21 -6.63 -22.02 9.40
N GLY A 22 -5.46 -22.49 9.00
CA GLY A 22 -4.35 -21.59 8.65
C GLY A 22 -4.29 -21.40 7.14
N VAL A 23 -5.36 -20.90 6.50
CA VAL A 23 -5.36 -20.66 5.05
C VAL A 23 -4.19 -19.73 4.73
N ARG A 24 -3.22 -20.28 4.00
CA ARG A 24 -1.99 -19.61 3.63
C ARG A 24 -2.31 -18.34 2.85
N ALA A 25 -2.11 -17.18 3.47
CA ALA A 25 -2.45 -15.90 2.85
C ALA A 25 -1.50 -15.50 1.69
N TYR A 26 -0.34 -16.16 1.58
CA TYR A 26 0.69 -15.88 0.57
C TYR A 26 1.28 -17.17 -0.01
N PHE A 27 1.60 -17.16 -1.32
CA PHE A 27 2.28 -18.27 -1.98
C PHE A 27 3.77 -18.35 -1.59
N ASP A 28 4.43 -19.50 -1.79
CA ASP A 28 5.90 -19.66 -1.62
C ASP A 28 6.71 -18.63 -2.43
N ASN A 29 6.17 -18.19 -3.56
CA ASN A 29 6.77 -17.15 -4.40
C ASN A 29 6.81 -15.77 -3.72
N ALA A 30 6.10 -15.59 -2.59
CA ALA A 30 6.16 -14.38 -1.77
C ALA A 30 7.29 -14.43 -0.72
N LEU A 31 8.03 -15.52 -0.60
CA LEU A 31 9.20 -15.59 0.29
C LEU A 31 10.29 -14.62 -0.19
N LEU A 32 11.06 -14.06 0.75
CA LEU A 32 12.12 -13.08 0.48
C LEU A 32 13.11 -13.54 -0.59
N GLU A 33 13.38 -14.84 -0.65
CA GLU A 33 14.28 -15.46 -1.63
C GLU A 33 13.80 -15.28 -3.08
N ASN A 34 12.50 -15.14 -3.28
CA ASN A 34 11.85 -14.99 -4.58
C ASN A 34 11.39 -13.55 -4.87
N GLN A 35 11.53 -12.64 -3.89
CA GLN A 35 11.17 -11.23 -4.08
C GLN A 35 12.31 -10.46 -4.74
N PRO A 36 12.02 -9.51 -5.66
CA PRO A 36 13.05 -8.64 -6.19
C PRO A 36 13.62 -7.77 -5.07
N ARG A 37 14.94 -7.53 -5.09
CA ARG A 37 15.68 -6.67 -4.12
C ARG A 37 15.14 -5.25 -3.99
N LEU A 38 14.22 -4.85 -4.88
CA LEU A 38 13.43 -3.62 -4.79
C LEU A 38 12.69 -3.49 -3.45
N THR A 39 12.28 -4.59 -2.82
CA THR A 39 11.60 -4.55 -1.51
C THR A 39 12.49 -4.11 -0.35
N ASP A 40 13.82 -4.11 -0.53
CA ASP A 40 14.77 -3.64 0.48
C ASP A 40 14.74 -2.11 0.65
N LEU A 41 14.14 -1.39 -0.30
CA LEU A 41 13.94 0.05 -0.22
C LEU A 41 12.90 0.43 0.84
N ILE A 42 12.05 -0.51 1.30
CA ILE A 42 11.00 -0.24 2.29
C ILE A 42 11.63 -0.02 3.67
N PRO A 43 11.54 1.19 4.25
CA PRO A 43 12.15 1.45 5.55
C PRO A 43 11.51 0.58 6.64
N LYS A 44 12.34 -0.13 7.41
CA LYS A 44 11.88 -1.03 8.49
C LYS A 44 11.54 -0.27 9.78
N SER A 45 12.25 0.82 10.08
CA SER A 45 12.09 1.64 11.29
C SER A 45 10.95 2.64 11.13
N LEU A 46 10.23 2.93 12.23
CA LEU A 46 9.23 4.02 12.25
C LEU A 46 9.91 5.40 12.10
N TRP A 47 11.12 5.54 12.65
CA TRP A 47 11.93 6.75 12.57
C TRP A 47 12.20 7.21 11.15
N ALA A 48 12.32 6.31 10.19
CA ALA A 48 12.50 6.70 8.78
C ALA A 48 11.26 7.42 8.20
N TYR A 49 10.06 7.03 8.62
CA TYR A 49 8.82 7.69 8.19
C TYR A 49 8.64 9.04 8.86
N LEU A 50 9.00 9.12 10.15
CA LEU A 50 9.05 10.41 10.85
C LEU A 50 10.08 11.34 10.20
N ALA A 51 11.28 10.83 9.88
CA ALA A 51 12.29 11.59 9.16
C ALA A 51 11.82 12.04 7.78
N MET A 52 11.12 11.17 7.02
CA MET A 52 10.52 11.53 5.74
C MET A 52 9.49 12.65 5.89
N LEU A 53 8.61 12.59 6.90
CA LEU A 53 7.63 13.64 7.18
C LEU A 53 8.31 14.96 7.57
N LEU A 54 9.29 14.92 8.47
CA LEU A 54 10.01 16.11 8.94
C LEU A 54 10.85 16.74 7.83
N LEU A 55 11.61 15.94 7.08
CA LEU A 55 12.40 16.42 5.94
C LEU A 55 11.51 16.98 4.84
N GLY A 56 10.38 16.33 4.55
CA GLY A 56 9.38 16.84 3.62
C GLY A 56 8.81 18.19 4.09
N GLY A 57 8.39 18.28 5.35
CA GLY A 57 7.87 19.52 5.94
C GLY A 57 8.89 20.67 5.97
N ILE A 58 10.14 20.38 6.35
CA ILE A 58 11.25 21.35 6.31
C ILE A 58 11.52 21.81 4.87
N SER A 59 11.51 20.89 3.90
CA SER A 59 11.71 21.23 2.49
C SER A 59 10.61 22.14 1.96
N ILE A 60 9.34 21.85 2.29
CA ILE A 60 8.20 22.70 1.94
C ILE A 60 8.38 24.08 2.57
N TYR A 61 8.63 24.16 3.88
CA TYR A 61 8.83 25.43 4.58
C TYR A 61 9.98 26.24 3.99
N ALA A 62 11.12 25.60 3.70
CA ALA A 62 12.28 26.25 3.10
C ALA A 62 11.96 26.82 1.70
N CYS A 63 11.18 26.11 0.88
CA CYS A 63 10.73 26.62 -0.42
C CYS A 63 9.86 27.88 -0.24
N GLN A 64 8.93 27.86 0.70
CA GLN A 64 8.07 29.03 0.97
C GLN A 64 8.85 30.24 1.48
N GLN A 65 9.80 30.01 2.40
CA GLN A 65 10.67 31.09 2.90
C GLN A 65 11.57 31.64 1.79
N ALA A 66 12.09 30.77 0.92
CA ALA A 66 12.91 31.20 -0.20
C ALA A 66 12.12 32.10 -1.17
N PHE A 67 10.87 31.76 -1.49
CA PHE A 67 9.99 32.64 -2.27
C PHE A 67 9.79 34.00 -1.59
N LEU A 68 9.41 34.01 -0.30
CA LEU A 68 9.16 35.25 0.43
C LEU A 68 10.39 36.17 0.46
N HIS A 69 11.58 35.60 0.68
CA HIS A 69 12.81 36.37 0.71
C HIS A 69 13.29 36.86 -0.66
N THR A 70 13.02 36.10 -1.72
CA THR A 70 13.48 36.45 -3.07
C THR A 70 12.53 37.40 -3.79
N ARG A 71 11.25 37.42 -3.40
CA ARG A 71 10.26 38.35 -3.96
C ARG A 71 10.60 39.82 -3.75
N ASP A 72 11.26 40.15 -2.64
CA ASP A 72 11.63 41.53 -2.31
C ASP A 72 12.99 41.95 -2.92
N LEU A 73 13.72 41.01 -3.55
CA LEU A 73 15.00 41.28 -4.21
C LEU A 73 14.77 41.73 -5.65
N ASP A 74 14.69 43.05 -5.86
CA ASP A 74 14.51 43.67 -7.18
C ASP A 74 15.80 43.68 -8.04
N SER A 75 16.71 42.72 -7.83
CA SER A 75 17.99 42.67 -8.54
C SER A 75 17.85 41.90 -9.84
N THR A 76 18.06 42.57 -10.97
CA THR A 76 18.05 41.98 -12.32
C THR A 76 19.06 40.84 -12.52
N SER A 77 20.08 40.73 -11.66
CA SER A 77 21.08 39.66 -11.71
C SER A 77 20.67 38.36 -11.01
N PHE A 78 19.64 38.38 -10.16
CA PHE A 78 19.25 37.20 -9.40
C PHE A 78 18.12 36.45 -10.11
N PRO A 79 18.21 35.12 -10.30
CA PRO A 79 17.20 34.35 -11.02
C PRO A 79 15.96 34.10 -10.14
N THR A 80 15.15 35.14 -9.93
CA THR A 80 13.91 35.10 -9.13
C THR A 80 12.92 34.04 -9.61
N HIS A 81 12.86 33.80 -10.92
CA HIS A 81 12.00 32.78 -11.54
C HIS A 81 12.19 31.35 -10.98
N LEU A 82 13.39 31.01 -10.49
CA LEU A 82 13.64 29.68 -9.90
C LEU A 82 12.89 29.48 -8.57
N PHE A 83 12.60 30.57 -7.87
CA PHE A 83 11.94 30.57 -6.56
C PHE A 83 10.46 30.91 -6.63
N GLU A 84 9.92 31.18 -7.81
CA GLU A 84 8.49 31.33 -8.00
C GLU A 84 7.74 30.08 -7.50
N ILE A 85 6.59 30.31 -6.89
CA ILE A 85 5.78 29.23 -6.30
C ILE A 85 4.88 28.57 -7.36
N SER A 86 4.51 29.35 -8.36
CA SER A 86 3.61 28.97 -9.45
C SER A 86 4.41 28.85 -10.73
N GLY A 87 4.02 27.89 -11.58
CA GLY A 87 4.66 27.64 -12.87
C GLY A 87 5.55 26.39 -12.89
N PRO A 88 5.96 25.94 -14.09
CA PRO A 88 6.88 24.83 -14.27
C PRO A 88 8.34 25.27 -14.05
N GLY A 89 9.22 24.31 -13.73
CA GLY A 89 10.67 24.54 -13.68
C GLY A 89 11.21 25.26 -12.44
N ASN A 90 10.34 25.68 -11.50
CA ASN A 90 10.75 26.24 -10.23
C ASN A 90 11.03 25.16 -9.15
N VAL A 91 11.64 25.56 -8.03
CA VAL A 91 12.01 24.65 -6.94
C VAL A 91 10.78 23.97 -6.31
N ALA A 92 9.64 24.66 -6.21
CA ALA A 92 8.42 24.10 -5.64
C ALA A 92 7.85 22.97 -6.51
N SER A 93 7.79 23.17 -7.82
CA SER A 93 7.36 22.20 -8.82
C SER A 93 8.30 20.99 -8.87
N TRP A 94 9.61 21.21 -8.71
CA TRP A 94 10.59 20.13 -8.57
C TRP A 94 10.35 19.29 -7.31
N LEU A 95 10.19 19.93 -6.14
CA LEU A 95 9.90 19.22 -4.89
C LEU A 95 8.59 18.42 -4.97
N HIS A 96 7.56 19.00 -5.60
CA HIS A 96 6.29 18.32 -5.84
C HIS A 96 6.49 17.09 -6.75
N SER A 97 7.21 17.24 -7.87
CA SER A 97 7.50 16.15 -8.80
C SER A 97 8.22 14.98 -8.13
N VAL A 98 9.22 15.25 -7.27
CA VAL A 98 9.96 14.24 -6.51
C VAL A 98 9.05 13.54 -5.50
N THR A 99 8.18 14.28 -4.82
CA THR A 99 7.22 13.72 -3.86
C THR A 99 6.22 12.78 -4.56
N LEU A 100 5.72 13.17 -5.73
CA LEU A 100 4.84 12.35 -6.57
C LEU A 100 5.56 11.12 -7.14
N LEU A 101 6.84 11.24 -7.51
CA LEU A 101 7.66 10.11 -7.94
C LEU A 101 7.84 9.10 -6.80
N MET A 102 8.13 9.58 -5.58
CA MET A 102 8.22 8.73 -4.38
C MET A 102 6.88 8.05 -4.06
N LEU A 103 5.75 8.72 -4.29
CA LEU A 103 4.43 8.13 -4.21
C LEU A 103 4.24 7.02 -5.25
N ALA A 104 4.65 7.25 -6.50
CA ALA A 104 4.57 6.27 -7.58
C ALA A 104 5.41 5.01 -7.27
N VAL A 105 6.63 5.20 -6.76
CA VAL A 105 7.51 4.10 -6.31
C VAL A 105 6.86 3.35 -5.15
N GLY A 106 6.37 4.05 -4.13
CA GLY A 106 5.69 3.43 -2.99
C GLY A 106 4.46 2.61 -3.43
N ALA A 107 3.65 3.13 -4.34
CA ALA A 107 2.49 2.43 -4.89
C ALA A 107 2.90 1.19 -5.69
N THR A 108 3.99 1.27 -6.47
CA THR A 108 4.57 0.13 -7.19
C THR A 108 5.04 -0.96 -6.23
N MET A 109 5.68 -0.60 -5.11
CA MET A 109 6.07 -1.56 -4.07
C MET A 109 4.86 -2.28 -3.46
N VAL A 110 3.77 -1.55 -3.18
CA VAL A 110 2.52 -2.16 -2.70
C VAL A 110 1.95 -3.14 -3.73
N TYR A 111 1.93 -2.77 -5.01
CA TYR A 111 1.51 -3.64 -6.10
C TYR A 111 2.33 -4.93 -6.16
N LEU A 112 3.66 -4.81 -6.13
CA LEU A 112 4.58 -5.96 -6.20
C LEU A 112 4.42 -6.91 -5.01
N LEU A 113 4.16 -6.39 -3.82
CA LEU A 113 3.90 -7.23 -2.64
C LEU A 113 2.53 -7.91 -2.71
N ARG A 114 1.50 -7.18 -3.15
CA ARG A 114 0.12 -7.70 -3.17
C ARG A 114 -0.16 -8.68 -4.28
N ARG A 115 0.49 -8.59 -5.44
CA ARG A 115 0.25 -9.52 -6.56
C ARG A 115 0.52 -10.99 -6.21
N HIS A 116 1.28 -11.24 -5.13
CA HIS A 116 1.59 -12.60 -4.64
C HIS A 116 0.69 -13.06 -3.48
N LYS A 117 -0.27 -12.23 -3.05
CA LYS A 117 -1.24 -12.59 -2.02
C LYS A 117 -2.29 -13.54 -2.62
N THR A 118 -2.41 -14.74 -2.06
CA THR A 118 -3.38 -15.77 -2.51
C THR A 118 -4.82 -15.32 -2.33
N ASP A 119 -5.07 -14.43 -1.39
CA ASP A 119 -6.40 -13.98 -0.98
C ASP A 119 -6.89 -12.75 -1.78
N ASP A 120 -6.06 -12.15 -2.63
CA ASP A 120 -6.40 -10.92 -3.38
C ASP A 120 -6.92 -11.20 -4.81
N TYR A 121 -7.83 -12.15 -4.97
CA TYR A 121 -8.42 -12.49 -6.29
C TYR A 121 -9.35 -11.41 -6.84
N SER A 122 -9.84 -10.51 -6.00
CA SER A 122 -10.75 -9.43 -6.42
C SER A 122 -10.07 -8.34 -7.27
N GLY A 123 -8.79 -8.50 -7.61
CA GLY A 123 -8.05 -7.59 -8.48
C GLY A 123 -7.71 -6.24 -7.82
N ARG A 124 -7.87 -6.11 -6.50
CA ARG A 124 -7.64 -4.86 -5.77
C ARG A 124 -6.19 -4.41 -5.86
N TYR A 125 -5.24 -5.36 -6.00
CA TYR A 125 -3.84 -5.02 -6.25
C TYR A 125 -3.65 -4.14 -7.50
N ARG A 126 -4.52 -4.24 -8.54
CA ARG A 126 -4.43 -3.39 -9.75
C ARG A 126 -4.64 -1.92 -9.44
N LEU A 127 -5.39 -1.56 -8.40
CA LEU A 127 -5.60 -0.16 -7.99
C LEU A 127 -4.27 0.54 -7.74
N TRP A 128 -3.30 -0.16 -7.13
CA TRP A 128 -1.98 0.39 -6.83
C TRP A 128 -1.16 0.67 -8.08
N LEU A 129 -1.37 -0.08 -9.17
CA LEU A 129 -0.76 0.21 -10.46
C LEU A 129 -1.36 1.46 -11.10
N HIS A 130 -2.68 1.67 -10.99
CA HIS A 130 -3.32 2.91 -11.45
C HIS A 130 -2.83 4.11 -10.66
N LEU A 131 -2.69 3.99 -9.33
CA LEU A 131 -2.11 5.04 -8.49
C LEU A 131 -0.66 5.34 -8.87
N ALA A 132 0.15 4.31 -9.12
CA ALA A 132 1.54 4.50 -9.54
C ALA A 132 1.64 5.21 -10.90
N LEU A 133 0.83 4.79 -11.87
CA LEU A 133 0.77 5.43 -13.19
C LEU A 133 0.30 6.88 -13.08
N PHE A 134 -0.77 7.13 -12.33
CA PHE A 134 -1.32 8.47 -12.13
C PHE A 134 -0.31 9.40 -11.44
N ALA A 135 0.33 8.95 -10.36
CA ALA A 135 1.35 9.73 -9.67
C ALA A 135 2.61 9.94 -10.55
N GLY A 136 2.98 8.96 -11.37
CA GLY A 136 4.08 9.09 -12.33
C GLY A 136 3.80 10.12 -13.41
N VAL A 137 2.60 10.12 -13.99
CA VAL A 137 2.16 11.13 -14.97
C VAL A 137 2.13 12.52 -14.32
N LEU A 138 1.56 12.63 -13.12
CA LEU A 138 1.54 13.90 -12.38
C LEU A 138 2.94 14.39 -12.02
N SER A 139 3.89 13.49 -11.75
CA SER A 139 5.28 13.84 -11.49
C SER A 139 5.93 14.47 -12.72
N ILE A 140 5.76 13.86 -13.90
CA ILE A 140 6.25 14.40 -15.18
C ILE A 140 5.59 15.75 -15.46
N GLU A 141 4.27 15.82 -15.29
CA GLU A 141 3.52 17.06 -15.49
C GLU A 141 4.02 18.18 -14.57
N SER A 142 4.16 17.92 -13.28
CA SER A 142 4.70 18.89 -12.32
C SER A 142 6.13 19.33 -12.66
N ALA A 143 6.94 18.48 -13.29
CA ALA A 143 8.30 18.83 -13.67
C ALA A 143 8.39 19.61 -14.98
N THR A 144 7.47 19.36 -15.92
CA THR A 144 7.57 19.84 -17.32
C THR A 144 6.55 20.90 -17.70
N GLY A 145 5.44 21.03 -16.98
CA GLY A 145 4.33 21.88 -17.41
C GLY A 145 3.64 21.35 -18.68
N LEU A 146 3.57 20.02 -18.84
CA LEU A 146 2.89 19.33 -19.95
C LEU A 146 1.48 19.87 -20.24
N HIS A 147 0.76 20.35 -19.22
CA HIS A 147 -0.57 20.96 -19.42
C HIS A 147 -0.56 22.16 -20.38
N GLU A 148 0.56 22.87 -20.56
CA GLU A 148 0.68 23.98 -21.49
C GLU A 148 0.49 23.54 -22.96
N ILE A 149 0.70 22.26 -23.27
CA ILE A 149 0.42 21.70 -24.60
C ILE A 149 -1.07 21.81 -24.95
N LEU A 150 -1.96 21.83 -23.94
CA LEU A 150 -3.40 22.00 -24.15
C LEU A 150 -3.77 23.41 -24.65
N VAL A 151 -2.87 24.39 -24.55
CA VAL A 151 -3.12 25.75 -25.09
C VAL A 151 -3.32 25.72 -26.60
N VAL A 152 -2.60 24.87 -27.34
CA VAL A 152 -2.67 24.81 -28.81
C VAL A 152 -4.07 24.44 -29.33
N PRO A 153 -4.70 23.33 -28.90
CA PRO A 153 -6.06 23.02 -29.32
C PRO A 153 -7.10 23.99 -28.73
N LEU A 154 -6.89 24.51 -27.52
CA LEU A 154 -7.82 25.46 -26.91
C LEU A 154 -7.85 26.81 -27.65
N ALA A 155 -6.73 27.24 -28.22
CA ALA A 155 -6.66 28.45 -29.02
C ALA A 155 -7.46 28.38 -30.34
N GLN A 156 -7.88 27.19 -30.76
CA GLN A 156 -8.72 26.98 -31.95
C GLN A 156 -10.22 27.04 -31.62
N THR A 157 -10.56 27.13 -30.34
CA THR A 157 -11.94 27.05 -29.85
C THR A 157 -12.28 28.29 -29.03
N ASP A 158 -13.36 28.98 -29.40
CA ASP A 158 -13.82 30.19 -28.69
C ASP A 158 -14.57 29.83 -27.40
N PHE A 159 -13.85 29.29 -26.41
CA PHE A 159 -14.41 29.07 -25.07
C PHE A 159 -14.48 30.38 -24.28
N THR A 160 -15.53 30.52 -23.47
CA THR A 160 -15.65 31.64 -22.53
C THR A 160 -14.74 31.41 -21.31
N ALA A 161 -14.25 32.50 -20.71
CA ALA A 161 -13.52 32.41 -19.44
C ALA A 161 -14.44 31.79 -18.35
N PRO A 162 -13.93 30.90 -17.47
CA PRO A 162 -12.53 30.49 -17.31
C PRO A 162 -12.11 29.28 -18.18
N TRP A 163 -13.01 28.74 -19.00
CA TRP A 163 -12.79 27.51 -19.78
C TRP A 163 -11.80 27.68 -20.95
N ASN A 164 -11.41 28.90 -21.28
CA ASN A 164 -10.33 29.16 -22.24
C ASN A 164 -8.92 28.91 -21.66
N GLN A 165 -8.78 28.65 -20.37
CA GLN A 165 -7.48 28.42 -19.72
C GLN A 165 -7.12 26.94 -19.70
N ALA A 166 -5.95 26.58 -20.25
CA ALA A 166 -5.42 25.20 -20.23
C ALA A 166 -5.28 24.61 -18.82
N SER A 167 -4.90 25.44 -17.85
CA SER A 167 -4.77 25.06 -16.44
C SER A 167 -6.09 24.56 -15.85
N VAL A 168 -7.23 25.14 -16.23
CA VAL A 168 -8.56 24.73 -15.72
C VAL A 168 -8.92 23.32 -16.18
N TRP A 169 -8.67 23.02 -17.46
CA TRP A 169 -8.88 21.68 -18.01
C TRP A 169 -7.97 20.64 -17.37
N ALA A 170 -6.69 20.97 -17.20
CA ALA A 170 -5.74 20.09 -16.53
C ALA A 170 -6.16 19.83 -15.07
N MET A 171 -6.53 20.88 -14.32
CA MET A 171 -7.04 20.74 -12.95
C MET A 171 -8.29 19.85 -12.90
N LEU A 172 -9.22 19.99 -13.85
CA LEU A 172 -10.42 19.15 -13.93
C LEU A 172 -10.06 17.67 -14.14
N LEU A 173 -9.18 17.36 -15.09
CA LEU A 173 -8.73 15.99 -15.37
C LEU A 173 -8.01 15.37 -14.16
N VAL A 174 -7.13 16.12 -13.52
CA VAL A 174 -6.42 15.69 -12.31
C VAL A 174 -7.39 15.47 -11.15
N ALA A 175 -8.35 16.38 -10.94
CA ALA A 175 -9.35 16.26 -9.90
C ALA A 175 -10.23 15.01 -10.09
N LEU A 176 -10.69 14.74 -11.31
CA LEU A 176 -11.48 13.54 -11.62
C LEU A 176 -10.69 12.25 -11.34
N GLY A 177 -9.43 12.18 -11.77
CA GLY A 177 -8.55 11.05 -11.48
C GLY A 177 -8.29 10.87 -9.98
N ALA A 178 -8.05 11.97 -9.27
CA ALA A 178 -7.82 11.97 -7.83
C ALA A 178 -9.06 11.54 -7.03
N ILE A 179 -10.26 12.01 -7.40
CA ILE A 179 -11.54 11.61 -6.79
C ILE A 179 -11.76 10.10 -6.97
N TYR A 180 -11.61 9.61 -8.21
CA TYR A 180 -11.73 8.18 -8.50
C TYR A 180 -10.80 7.31 -7.64
N LEU A 181 -9.51 7.68 -7.59
CA LEU A 181 -8.52 6.94 -6.79
C LEU A 181 -8.79 7.05 -5.29
N THR A 182 -9.20 8.22 -4.79
CA THR A 182 -9.50 8.45 -3.38
C THR A 182 -10.68 7.61 -2.93
N ILE A 183 -11.79 7.59 -3.68
CA ILE A 183 -12.96 6.76 -3.37
C ILE A 183 -12.55 5.28 -3.33
N ARG A 184 -11.78 4.81 -4.32
CA ARG A 184 -11.29 3.43 -4.36
C ARG A 184 -10.38 3.08 -3.18
N LEU A 185 -9.49 3.99 -2.79
CA LEU A 185 -8.60 3.80 -1.63
C LEU A 185 -9.38 3.84 -0.31
N LEU A 186 -10.42 4.66 -0.17
CA LEU A 186 -11.28 4.69 1.01
C LEU A 186 -11.97 3.33 1.23
N VAL A 187 -12.50 2.73 0.16
CA VAL A 187 -13.08 1.38 0.22
C VAL A 187 -12.03 0.34 0.66
N GLU A 188 -10.82 0.44 0.14
CA GLU A 188 -9.71 -0.45 0.50
C GLU A 188 -9.29 -0.31 1.98
N PHE A 189 -9.34 0.91 2.53
CA PHE A 189 -8.91 1.22 3.90
C PHE A 189 -10.01 1.16 4.96
N LYS A 190 -11.24 0.73 4.61
CA LYS A 190 -12.34 0.60 5.58
C LYS A 190 -11.99 -0.22 6.83
N SER A 191 -11.07 -1.18 6.71
CA SER A 191 -10.60 -2.03 7.83
C SER A 191 -9.42 -1.46 8.62
N ARG A 192 -8.91 -0.27 8.26
CA ARG A 192 -7.62 0.27 8.75
C ARG A 192 -7.79 1.75 9.09
N PRO A 193 -8.30 2.09 10.30
CA PRO A 193 -8.67 3.46 10.65
C PRO A 193 -7.51 4.45 10.53
N GLY A 194 -6.29 4.09 10.94
CA GLY A 194 -5.14 4.99 10.83
C GLY A 194 -4.78 5.39 9.38
N MET A 195 -4.95 4.47 8.42
CA MET A 195 -4.71 4.78 7.00
C MET A 195 -5.84 5.63 6.43
N LEU A 196 -7.07 5.36 6.88
CA LEU A 196 -8.25 6.14 6.51
C LEU A 196 -8.12 7.58 6.99
N VAL A 197 -7.70 7.81 8.25
CA VAL A 197 -7.47 9.15 8.81
C VAL A 197 -6.41 9.91 8.00
N LEU A 198 -5.27 9.28 7.68
CA LEU A 198 -4.25 9.93 6.86
C LEU A 198 -4.75 10.30 5.46
N LEU A 199 -5.51 9.40 4.83
CA LEU A 199 -6.10 9.64 3.50
C LEU A 199 -7.17 10.74 3.56
N SER A 200 -8.06 10.72 4.55
CA SER A 200 -9.10 11.76 4.69
C SER A 200 -8.50 13.12 4.97
N THR A 201 -7.48 13.20 5.85
CA THR A 201 -6.78 14.46 6.13
C THR A 201 -6.10 15.00 4.88
N SER A 202 -5.42 14.15 4.12
CA SER A 202 -4.83 14.56 2.84
C SER A 202 -5.89 15.01 1.82
N ALA A 203 -7.01 14.29 1.71
CA ALA A 203 -8.11 14.66 0.81
C ALA A 203 -8.71 16.02 1.18
N ILE A 204 -8.94 16.29 2.48
CA ILE A 204 -9.43 17.59 2.96
C ILE A 204 -8.45 18.71 2.61
N ILE A 205 -7.14 18.49 2.81
CA ILE A 205 -6.10 19.47 2.47
C ILE A 205 -6.08 19.76 0.96
N LEU A 206 -6.19 18.73 0.12
CA LEU A 206 -6.21 18.89 -1.33
C LEU A 206 -7.52 19.54 -1.84
N ILE A 207 -8.66 19.23 -1.22
CA ILE A 207 -9.92 19.91 -1.49
C ILE A 207 -9.80 21.38 -1.11
N ALA A 208 -9.21 21.70 0.04
CA ALA A 208 -8.96 23.08 0.45
C ALA A 208 -8.04 23.82 -0.54
N ALA A 209 -7.01 23.15 -1.06
CA ALA A 209 -6.14 23.70 -2.11
C ALA A 209 -6.88 23.95 -3.44
N CYS A 210 -7.82 23.07 -3.80
CA CYS A 210 -8.65 23.23 -4.99
C CYS A 210 -9.62 24.40 -4.82
N CYS A 211 -10.31 24.46 -3.68
CA CYS A 211 -11.24 25.55 -3.36
C CYS A 211 -10.54 26.91 -3.29
N SER A 212 -9.32 26.99 -2.77
CA SER A 212 -8.57 28.25 -2.70
C SER A 212 -8.11 28.77 -4.06
N ARG A 213 -7.98 27.90 -5.07
CA ARG A 213 -7.74 28.30 -6.47
C ARG A 213 -8.97 28.86 -7.16
N LEU A 214 -10.17 28.53 -6.69
CA LEU A 214 -11.43 29.13 -7.15
C LEU A 214 -11.69 30.49 -6.47
N GLY A 215 -10.64 31.17 -5.99
CA GLY A 215 -10.67 32.29 -5.06
C GLY A 215 -11.53 33.48 -5.48
N ASP A 216 -11.78 33.69 -6.78
CA ASP A 216 -12.74 34.68 -7.29
C ASP A 216 -14.14 34.54 -6.66
N VAL A 217 -14.50 33.33 -6.21
CA VAL A 217 -15.80 33.05 -5.57
C VAL A 217 -15.79 33.33 -4.06
N ILE A 218 -14.64 33.19 -3.38
CA ILE A 218 -14.54 33.20 -1.90
C ILE A 218 -14.04 34.56 -1.38
N GLY A 219 -13.42 35.37 -2.23
CA GLY A 219 -12.83 36.66 -1.87
C GLY A 219 -11.39 36.54 -1.36
N GLU A 220 -10.70 37.68 -1.26
CA GLU A 220 -9.31 37.74 -0.81
C GLU A 220 -9.18 37.25 0.65
N SER A 221 -8.41 36.17 0.84
CA SER A 221 -8.18 35.54 2.14
C SER A 221 -6.71 35.14 2.26
N ALA A 222 -6.20 34.98 3.48
CA ALA A 222 -4.88 34.41 3.70
C ALA A 222 -4.72 33.02 3.05
N LEU A 223 -5.84 32.28 2.91
CA LEU A 223 -5.89 30.97 2.25
C LEU A 223 -5.79 31.05 0.72
N THR A 224 -6.13 32.19 0.11
CA THR A 224 -6.01 32.40 -1.34
C THR A 224 -4.62 32.89 -1.73
N SER A 225 -3.72 33.13 -0.77
CA SER A 225 -2.32 33.44 -1.07
C SER A 225 -1.65 32.26 -1.80
N GLU A 226 -0.83 32.57 -2.81
CA GLU A 226 -0.08 31.56 -3.59
C GLU A 226 0.76 30.64 -2.70
N VAL A 227 1.35 31.22 -1.64
CA VAL A 227 2.10 30.51 -0.60
C VAL A 227 1.24 29.46 0.11
N ALA A 228 0.02 29.83 0.50
CA ALA A 228 -0.91 28.91 1.15
C ALA A 228 -1.35 27.79 0.19
N GLN A 229 -1.70 28.14 -1.05
CA GLN A 229 -2.11 27.16 -2.07
C GLN A 229 -1.02 26.12 -2.32
N SER A 230 0.23 26.55 -2.55
CA SER A 230 1.36 25.65 -2.77
C SER A 230 1.66 24.79 -1.55
N SER A 231 1.63 25.38 -0.36
CA SER A 231 1.84 24.65 0.90
C SER A 231 0.80 23.55 1.10
N LEU A 232 -0.49 23.83 0.78
CA LEU A 232 -1.56 22.84 0.87
C LEU A 232 -1.37 21.70 -0.13
N VAL A 233 -1.08 22.01 -1.39
CA VAL A 233 -0.83 20.97 -2.43
C VAL A 233 0.33 20.06 -2.04
N LEU A 234 1.49 20.65 -1.68
CA LEU A 234 2.68 19.91 -1.30
C LEU A 234 2.46 19.06 -0.04
N SER A 235 1.79 19.61 0.98
CA SER A 235 1.49 18.89 2.22
C SER A 235 0.50 17.74 1.99
N GLY A 236 -0.53 17.98 1.16
CA GLY A 236 -1.47 16.94 0.74
C GLY A 236 -0.76 15.77 0.06
N ALA A 237 0.09 16.07 -0.93
CA ALA A 237 0.89 15.07 -1.65
C ALA A 237 1.86 14.31 -0.73
N LEU A 238 2.54 15.01 0.19
CA LEU A 238 3.43 14.41 1.18
C LEU A 238 2.67 13.42 2.10
N LEU A 239 1.46 13.77 2.54
CA LEU A 239 0.64 12.86 3.36
C LEU A 239 0.17 11.62 2.59
N VAL A 240 -0.24 11.74 1.32
CA VAL A 240 -0.58 10.56 0.48
C VAL A 240 0.65 9.67 0.29
N CYS A 241 1.81 10.29 0.06
CA CYS A 241 3.08 9.58 -0.07
C CYS A 241 3.41 8.80 1.21
N LEU A 242 3.38 9.47 2.37
CA LEU A 242 3.62 8.84 3.67
C LEU A 242 2.65 7.70 3.96
N MET A 243 1.35 7.91 3.70
CA MET A 243 0.30 6.91 3.83
C MET A 243 0.62 5.67 2.96
N THR A 244 1.01 5.89 1.71
CA THR A 244 1.37 4.80 0.78
C THR A 244 2.57 3.99 1.28
N TRP A 245 3.62 4.66 1.75
CA TRP A 245 4.82 4.00 2.28
C TRP A 245 4.55 3.25 3.59
N LEU A 246 3.74 3.80 4.50
CA LEU A 246 3.30 3.09 5.71
C LEU A 246 2.48 1.84 5.37
N ASN A 247 1.65 1.90 4.32
CA ASN A 247 0.89 0.75 3.84
C ASN A 247 1.83 -0.32 3.28
N ALA A 248 2.82 0.08 2.47
CA ALA A 248 3.84 -0.80 1.93
C ALA A 248 4.57 -1.56 3.05
N ARG A 249 5.02 -0.85 4.09
CA ARG A 249 5.65 -1.47 5.27
C ARG A 249 4.76 -2.45 5.99
N LYS A 250 3.48 -2.11 6.19
CA LYS A 250 2.54 -3.02 6.83
C LYS A 250 2.44 -4.30 6.01
N ILE A 251 2.18 -4.19 4.71
CA ILE A 251 2.06 -5.36 3.83
C ILE A 251 3.35 -6.19 3.82
N TYR A 252 4.51 -5.53 3.77
CA TYR A 252 5.81 -6.18 3.84
C TYR A 252 5.98 -6.99 5.15
N ARG A 253 5.66 -6.40 6.31
CA ARG A 253 5.72 -7.10 7.60
C ARG A 253 4.77 -8.28 7.67
N HIS A 254 3.54 -8.12 7.17
CA HIS A 254 2.57 -9.21 7.10
C HIS A 254 3.06 -10.37 6.20
N ALA A 255 3.72 -10.05 5.08
CA ALA A 255 4.32 -11.06 4.21
C ALA A 255 5.47 -11.80 4.91
N GLN A 256 6.30 -11.09 5.70
CA GLN A 256 7.41 -11.68 6.45
C GLN A 256 6.96 -12.55 7.63
N GLN A 257 5.98 -12.10 8.41
CA GLN A 257 5.48 -12.87 9.56
C GLN A 257 4.90 -14.23 9.14
N GLY A 258 4.19 -14.25 8.01
CA GLY A 258 3.66 -15.50 7.45
C GLY A 258 4.73 -16.52 7.03
N ALA A 259 5.96 -16.10 6.78
CA ALA A 259 7.08 -17.00 6.45
C ALA A 259 7.69 -17.65 7.70
N VAL A 260 7.80 -16.89 8.80
CA VAL A 260 8.39 -17.37 10.06
C VAL A 260 7.50 -18.45 10.70
N GLU A 261 6.19 -18.23 10.72
CA GLU A 261 5.23 -19.21 11.25
C GLU A 261 5.25 -20.55 10.50
N GLN A 262 5.57 -20.54 9.20
CA GLN A 262 5.68 -21.79 8.42
C GLN A 262 6.93 -22.57 8.78
N THR A 263 8.06 -21.88 8.93
CA THR A 263 9.35 -22.51 9.22
C THR A 263 9.32 -23.16 10.61
N SER A 264 8.69 -22.50 11.59
CA SER A 264 8.55 -23.05 12.94
C SER A 264 7.61 -24.27 12.98
N VAL A 265 6.49 -24.25 12.24
CA VAL A 265 5.58 -25.40 12.17
C VAL A 265 6.21 -26.58 11.42
N ALA A 266 6.94 -26.34 10.33
CA ALA A 266 7.67 -27.39 9.61
C ALA A 266 8.80 -28.00 10.46
N ALA A 267 9.55 -27.17 11.19
CA ALA A 267 10.58 -27.62 12.12
C ALA A 267 9.98 -28.45 13.28
N ALA A 268 8.88 -27.99 13.87
CA ALA A 268 8.19 -28.70 14.94
C ALA A 268 7.65 -30.07 14.48
N LYS A 269 7.12 -30.15 13.24
CA LYS A 269 6.67 -31.43 12.67
C LYS A 269 7.83 -32.40 12.44
N THR A 270 9.01 -31.89 12.06
CA THR A 270 10.20 -32.71 11.82
C THR A 270 10.80 -33.23 13.14
N GLN A 271 10.80 -32.41 14.20
CA GLN A 271 11.27 -32.84 15.52
C GLN A 271 10.34 -33.86 16.18
N SER A 272 9.03 -33.73 15.99
CA SER A 272 8.06 -34.68 16.55
C SER A 272 8.17 -36.09 15.95
N SER A 273 8.70 -36.27 14.74
CA SER A 273 8.90 -37.60 14.16
C SER A 273 10.28 -38.21 14.47
N ALA A 274 11.22 -37.40 14.97
CA ALA A 274 12.61 -37.79 15.14
C ALA A 274 13.03 -37.99 16.60
N SER A 275 12.13 -37.81 17.57
CA SER A 275 12.39 -38.20 18.96
C SER A 275 12.03 -39.68 19.11
N PRO A 276 13.01 -40.63 19.09
CA PRO A 276 12.74 -41.99 19.48
C PRO A 276 12.32 -41.96 20.95
N VAL A 277 11.15 -42.53 21.24
CA VAL A 277 10.64 -42.72 22.59
C VAL A 277 11.73 -43.45 23.40
N GLN A 278 12.53 -42.70 24.16
CA GLN A 278 13.38 -43.26 25.19
C GLN A 278 12.46 -43.59 26.36
N VAL A 279 11.93 -44.81 26.35
CA VAL A 279 11.25 -45.43 27.49
C VAL A 279 12.28 -45.50 28.61
N ASN A 280 12.23 -44.57 29.55
CA ASN A 280 13.09 -44.58 30.73
C ASN A 280 12.48 -45.54 31.76
N GLU A 281 12.97 -46.78 31.77
CA GLU A 281 12.43 -47.92 32.53
C GLU A 281 12.89 -47.96 34.00
N LYS A 282 13.18 -46.82 34.63
CA LYS A 282 13.66 -46.78 36.03
C LYS A 282 12.97 -45.71 36.87
N GLU A 283 11.70 -45.96 37.22
CA GLU A 283 11.13 -45.37 38.44
C GLU A 283 9.85 -46.11 38.85
N VAL A 284 10.04 -47.29 39.44
CA VAL A 284 9.06 -47.89 40.35
C VAL A 284 9.85 -48.29 41.59
N ASP A 285 9.31 -47.91 42.75
CA ASP A 285 9.81 -48.09 44.12
C ASP A 285 10.75 -47.02 44.70
N ALA A 286 10.16 -45.91 45.15
CA ALA A 286 10.46 -45.28 46.46
C ALA A 286 9.44 -44.17 46.74
N VAL A 287 8.44 -44.41 47.59
CA VAL A 287 8.40 -43.97 49.00
C VAL A 287 7.85 -42.55 49.17
N LEU A 288 6.71 -42.50 49.87
CA LEU A 288 6.13 -41.36 50.57
C LEU A 288 7.20 -40.55 51.32
N GLU A 289 7.34 -39.27 51.01
CA GLU A 289 7.65 -38.27 52.04
C GLU A 289 7.14 -36.89 51.62
N GLU A 290 6.27 -36.33 52.46
CA GLU A 290 5.78 -34.96 52.38
C GLU A 290 6.94 -33.97 52.65
N GLN A 291 7.21 -33.05 51.73
CA GLN A 291 7.87 -31.79 52.05
C GLN A 291 7.19 -30.62 51.31
N PRO A 292 6.96 -29.48 51.99
CA PRO A 292 6.47 -28.26 51.37
C PRO A 292 7.64 -27.54 50.70
N VAL A 293 7.63 -27.48 49.37
CA VAL A 293 8.61 -26.70 48.61
C VAL A 293 7.96 -25.36 48.26
N GLU A 294 8.55 -24.31 48.81
CA GLU A 294 8.27 -22.91 48.51
C GLU A 294 8.37 -22.64 47.01
N ASP A 295 7.37 -21.92 46.48
CA ASP A 295 7.33 -21.49 45.09
C ASP A 295 8.54 -20.60 44.77
N PRO A 296 9.30 -20.88 43.69
CA PRO A 296 10.26 -19.93 43.16
C PRO A 296 9.50 -18.76 42.56
N GLN A 297 9.59 -17.63 43.24
CA GLN A 297 9.26 -16.30 42.79
C GLN A 297 10.08 -15.98 41.53
N TRP A 298 9.52 -16.27 40.36
CA TRP A 298 10.02 -15.76 39.10
C TRP A 298 9.55 -14.31 38.97
N ASP A 299 10.49 -13.43 39.31
CA ASP A 299 10.63 -12.06 38.83
C ASP A 299 10.22 -11.93 37.36
N ASP A 300 8.97 -11.50 37.13
CA ASP A 300 8.45 -11.02 35.86
C ASP A 300 8.60 -9.48 35.87
N TRP A 301 9.75 -9.00 35.38
CA TRP A 301 10.20 -7.61 35.45
C TRP A 301 10.02 -6.83 34.13
N ASP A 302 9.01 -7.15 33.32
CA ASP A 302 8.75 -6.42 32.05
C ASP A 302 7.30 -5.92 31.87
N GLU A 303 6.54 -5.73 32.96
CA GLU A 303 5.19 -5.14 32.93
C GLU A 303 5.10 -3.82 33.73
N LEU A 304 6.00 -2.88 33.42
CA LEU A 304 5.95 -1.48 33.87
C LEU A 304 6.21 -0.54 32.69
N ASP A 305 5.14 -0.18 32.00
CA ASP A 305 4.84 1.18 31.52
C ASP A 305 3.45 1.17 30.86
N ASP A 306 2.42 1.27 31.69
CA ASP A 306 1.14 1.91 31.36
C ASP A 306 0.47 2.29 32.69
N GLU A 307 1.15 3.19 33.39
CA GLU A 307 0.64 3.87 34.58
C GLU A 307 -0.50 4.82 34.16
N VAL A 308 -1.72 4.38 34.48
CA VAL A 308 -2.81 5.17 35.06
C VAL A 308 -2.84 6.66 34.65
N VAL A 309 -3.66 6.99 33.66
CA VAL A 309 -4.35 8.28 33.64
C VAL A 309 -5.78 8.05 34.11
N GLU A 310 -6.02 8.70 35.24
CA GLU A 310 -7.19 8.83 36.10
C GLU A 310 -8.59 8.71 35.44
N ASP A 311 -9.47 8.10 36.24
CA ASP A 311 -10.91 8.06 36.11
C ASP A 311 -11.53 9.41 35.73
N GLU A 312 -12.10 9.50 34.54
CA GLU A 312 -13.21 10.42 34.27
C GLU A 312 -14.47 9.62 33.98
N THR A 313 -15.38 9.66 34.95
CA THR A 313 -16.73 9.10 34.90
C THR A 313 -17.50 9.61 33.70
N VAL A 314 -17.51 8.85 32.60
CA VAL A 314 -18.43 9.08 31.48
C VAL A 314 -19.72 8.30 31.77
N VAL A 315 -20.77 9.06 32.03
CA VAL A 315 -22.17 8.63 32.08
C VAL A 315 -22.51 7.91 30.77
N TYR A 316 -22.85 6.63 30.84
CA TYR A 316 -23.46 5.94 29.71
C TYR A 316 -24.89 6.42 29.58
N GLU A 317 -25.13 7.36 28.67
CA GLU A 317 -26.47 7.58 28.12
C GLU A 317 -26.84 6.36 27.28
N GLU A 318 -27.91 5.72 27.75
CA GLU A 318 -28.67 4.65 27.14
C GLU A 318 -29.24 5.16 25.80
N TYR A 319 -28.58 4.82 24.69
CA TYR A 319 -29.17 4.98 23.37
C TYR A 319 -30.11 3.80 23.10
N GLU A 320 -31.41 4.09 23.17
CA GLU A 320 -32.47 3.25 22.62
C GLU A 320 -32.27 3.11 21.10
N ASP A 321 -32.05 1.88 20.64
CA ASP A 321 -32.10 1.50 19.23
C ASP A 321 -33.56 1.60 18.75
N GLU A 322 -33.94 2.75 18.20
CA GLU A 322 -35.16 2.89 17.42
C GLU A 322 -34.89 2.36 16.00
N ILE A 323 -35.34 1.13 15.76
CA ILE A 323 -35.40 0.51 14.43
C ILE A 323 -36.63 1.10 13.73
N GLU A 324 -36.44 2.12 12.90
CA GLU A 324 -37.42 2.48 11.87
C GLU A 324 -37.13 1.67 10.59
N GLU A 325 -38.04 0.72 10.34
CA GLU A 325 -38.20 0.02 9.08
C GLU A 325 -38.79 0.99 8.04
N ASP A 326 -37.97 1.51 7.14
CA ASP A 326 -38.47 2.13 5.90
C ASP A 326 -38.31 1.15 4.74
N GLU A 327 -39.40 0.41 4.50
CA GLU A 327 -39.76 -0.16 3.21
C GLU A 327 -40.01 1.00 2.22
N ALA A 328 -39.10 1.18 1.26
CA ALA A 328 -39.38 2.01 0.08
C ALA A 328 -39.21 1.15 -1.17
N ASP A 329 -40.36 0.61 -1.61
CA ASP A 329 -40.62 0.24 -2.99
C ASP A 329 -40.24 1.41 -3.92
N GLN A 330 -39.25 1.21 -4.79
CA GLN A 330 -39.08 2.04 -5.98
C GLN A 330 -39.06 1.17 -7.23
N GLU A 331 -40.24 1.19 -7.83
CA GLU A 331 -40.65 0.97 -9.21
C GLU A 331 -39.53 0.67 -10.22
N VAL A 332 -39.69 -0.48 -10.87
CA VAL A 332 -39.00 -0.88 -12.09
C VAL A 332 -39.45 0.05 -13.22
N GLU A 333 -38.56 0.93 -13.66
CA GLU A 333 -38.77 1.77 -14.84
C GLU A 333 -38.66 0.89 -16.10
N GLU A 334 -39.81 0.63 -16.72
CA GLU A 334 -39.98 -0.10 -17.97
C GLU A 334 -39.43 0.76 -19.13
N VAL A 335 -38.28 0.36 -19.68
CA VAL A 335 -37.69 1.01 -20.87
C VAL A 335 -38.52 0.64 -22.09
N VAL A 336 -39.48 1.50 -22.42
CA VAL A 336 -40.22 1.51 -23.68
C VAL A 336 -39.31 2.08 -24.77
N TYR A 337 -39.02 1.27 -25.80
CA TYR A 337 -38.37 1.73 -27.02
C TYR A 337 -39.43 2.39 -27.90
N GLU A 338 -39.51 3.73 -27.88
CA GLU A 338 -40.18 4.49 -28.92
C GLU A 338 -39.17 4.94 -29.96
N ASP A 339 -39.38 4.45 -31.17
CA ASP A 339 -38.72 4.79 -32.42
C ASP A 339 -39.43 6.01 -33.02
N PRO A 340 -38.76 7.14 -33.25
CA PRO A 340 -39.28 8.16 -34.13
C PRO A 340 -38.45 8.24 -35.41
N GLU A 341 -38.96 7.56 -36.45
CA GLU A 341 -38.87 8.08 -37.81
C GLU A 341 -39.51 9.49 -37.81
N PHE A 342 -38.73 10.53 -38.08
CA PHE A 342 -39.27 11.81 -38.54
C PHE A 342 -38.38 12.42 -39.61
N GLU A 343 -38.98 12.50 -40.80
CA GLU A 343 -38.56 13.19 -42.01
C GLU A 343 -38.76 14.72 -41.87
N GLU A 344 -37.99 15.48 -42.66
CA GLU A 344 -38.16 16.90 -43.04
C GLU A 344 -38.07 17.93 -41.89
N GLU A 345 -37.45 19.11 -42.04
CA GLU A 345 -37.58 20.07 -43.14
C GLU A 345 -36.37 21.04 -43.05
N VAL A 346 -35.74 21.34 -44.19
CA VAL A 346 -34.61 22.29 -44.27
C VAL A 346 -35.20 23.69 -44.46
N GLU A 347 -35.20 24.50 -43.40
CA GLU A 347 -35.56 25.92 -43.47
C GLU A 347 -34.29 26.76 -43.58
N TYR A 348 -34.18 27.50 -44.69
CA TYR A 348 -33.09 28.43 -44.96
C TYR A 348 -33.40 29.76 -44.26
N GLU A 349 -32.67 30.09 -43.20
CA GLU A 349 -32.76 31.41 -42.57
C GLU A 349 -31.75 32.37 -43.21
N GLU A 350 -32.28 33.36 -43.91
CA GLU A 350 -31.60 34.43 -44.62
C GLU A 350 -31.02 35.43 -43.61
N VAL A 351 -29.69 35.40 -43.41
CA VAL A 351 -29.00 36.33 -42.50
C VAL A 351 -28.90 37.70 -43.16
N ALA A 352 -29.66 38.64 -42.62
CA ALA A 352 -29.58 40.06 -42.95
C ALA A 352 -28.26 40.66 -42.45
N GLU A 353 -27.52 41.28 -43.37
CA GLU A 353 -26.37 42.14 -43.07
C GLU A 353 -26.83 43.34 -42.23
N VAL A 354 -26.28 43.47 -41.03
CA VAL A 354 -26.34 44.69 -40.23
C VAL A 354 -24.97 45.35 -40.33
N GLU A 355 -24.86 46.35 -41.20
CA GLU A 355 -23.76 47.30 -41.22
C GLU A 355 -23.73 48.05 -39.89
N GLN A 356 -22.68 47.82 -39.09
CA GLN A 356 -22.37 48.62 -37.91
C GLN A 356 -21.21 49.55 -38.27
N GLU A 357 -21.55 50.79 -38.61
CA GLU A 357 -20.58 51.89 -38.71
C GLU A 357 -19.97 52.14 -37.33
N VAL A 358 -18.68 51.84 -37.18
CA VAL A 358 -17.86 52.26 -36.04
C VAL A 358 -17.03 53.45 -36.50
N GLU A 359 -17.39 54.64 -36.02
CA GLU A 359 -16.56 55.84 -36.08
C GLU A 359 -15.24 55.56 -35.33
N GLN A 360 -14.16 55.40 -36.09
CA GLN A 360 -12.81 55.27 -35.55
C GLN A 360 -12.21 56.68 -35.46
N GLU A 361 -12.15 57.19 -34.22
CA GLU A 361 -11.48 58.44 -33.86
C GLU A 361 -9.97 58.28 -34.11
N VAL A 362 -9.44 59.13 -34.98
CA VAL A 362 -8.05 59.15 -35.44
C VAL A 362 -7.21 59.92 -34.41
N ASP A 363 -6.47 59.21 -33.57
CA ASP A 363 -5.39 59.80 -32.78
C ASP A 363 -4.06 59.72 -33.56
N GLU A 364 -3.47 60.90 -33.77
CA GLU A 364 -2.18 61.14 -34.42
C GLU A 364 -1.01 60.49 -33.63
N PRO A 365 -0.10 59.74 -34.29
CA PRO A 365 1.19 59.48 -33.69
C PRO A 365 2.18 60.60 -34.05
N GLU A 366 2.60 61.35 -33.02
CA GLU A 366 3.75 62.25 -33.06
C GLU A 366 5.02 61.47 -33.45
N GLN A 367 5.69 62.00 -34.47
CA GLN A 367 7.04 61.63 -34.89
C GLN A 367 8.05 61.90 -33.77
N TYR A 368 8.83 60.89 -33.40
CA TYR A 368 10.20 61.11 -32.93
C TYR A 368 11.16 60.26 -33.77
N GLU A 369 11.88 60.96 -34.63
CA GLU A 369 13.16 60.54 -35.19
C GLU A 369 14.13 60.29 -34.04
N THR A 370 14.74 59.11 -33.97
CA THR A 370 16.13 59.01 -33.53
C THR A 370 16.78 57.84 -34.25
N GLU A 371 17.63 58.21 -35.20
CA GLU A 371 18.63 57.38 -35.83
C GLU A 371 19.56 56.80 -34.76
N GLU A 372 19.75 55.48 -34.73
CA GLU A 372 21.03 54.88 -34.29
C GLU A 372 21.19 53.51 -34.94
N GLU A 373 21.86 53.54 -36.10
CA GLU A 373 22.48 52.37 -36.73
C GLU A 373 23.50 51.77 -35.75
N SER A 374 23.24 50.54 -35.29
CA SER A 374 24.31 49.67 -34.80
C SER A 374 24.29 48.36 -35.58
N GLU A 375 25.10 48.39 -36.63
CA GLU A 375 25.61 47.26 -37.39
C GLU A 375 26.33 46.30 -36.41
N TYR A 376 25.68 45.21 -36.03
CA TYR A 376 26.36 44.08 -35.38
C TYR A 376 26.58 42.99 -36.42
N GLU A 377 27.85 42.83 -36.77
CA GLU A 377 28.41 41.73 -37.56
C GLU A 377 27.94 40.37 -37.02
N ALA A 378 27.30 39.59 -37.89
CA ALA A 378 27.05 38.19 -37.65
C ALA A 378 28.38 37.42 -37.79
N GLU A 379 29.04 37.15 -36.66
CA GLU A 379 30.07 36.11 -36.60
C GLU A 379 29.42 34.72 -36.67
N PRO A 380 29.86 33.83 -37.58
CA PRO A 380 29.40 32.44 -37.57
C PRO A 380 30.05 31.68 -36.42
N GLU A 381 29.25 31.21 -35.46
CA GLU A 381 29.71 30.25 -34.45
C GLU A 381 30.15 28.94 -35.14
N GLU A 382 31.46 28.73 -35.25
CA GLU A 382 32.07 27.45 -35.56
C GLU A 382 31.75 26.44 -34.45
N VAL A 383 30.85 25.50 -34.76
CA VAL A 383 30.60 24.33 -33.92
C VAL A 383 31.83 23.41 -33.96
N ILE A 384 32.70 23.56 -32.96
CA ILE A 384 33.84 22.67 -32.71
C ILE A 384 33.30 21.34 -32.13
N TYR A 385 33.05 20.36 -32.99
CA TYR A 385 33.04 18.94 -32.60
C TYR A 385 34.49 18.46 -32.48
N SER A 386 35.07 18.58 -31.29
CA SER A 386 36.25 17.78 -30.91
C SER A 386 35.73 16.42 -30.40
N ALA A 387 35.84 15.36 -31.19
CA ALA A 387 37.01 14.49 -31.24
C ALA A 387 37.30 13.79 -29.89
N TYR A 388 36.47 12.81 -29.52
CA TYR A 388 36.95 11.66 -28.76
C TYR A 388 37.26 10.53 -29.74
N ALA A 389 38.49 10.58 -30.26
CA ALA A 389 39.11 9.52 -31.01
C ALA A 389 39.45 8.35 -30.08
N GLN A 390 39.08 7.16 -30.55
CA GLN A 390 39.87 5.92 -30.56
C GLN A 390 40.99 5.82 -29.52
N HIS A 391 40.79 4.93 -28.55
CA HIS A 391 41.87 4.10 -28.06
C HIS A 391 41.55 2.64 -28.35
N ASP A 392 42.19 2.13 -29.41
CA ASP A 392 42.35 0.70 -29.66
C ASP A 392 43.25 0.08 -28.57
N GLU A 393 42.78 -1.05 -28.02
CA GLU A 393 43.48 -2.32 -27.73
C GLU A 393 44.94 -2.29 -27.20
N PRO A 394 45.25 -3.11 -26.17
CA PRO A 394 45.55 -4.50 -26.50
C PRO A 394 45.06 -5.55 -25.49
N SER A 395 44.47 -6.62 -26.03
CA SER A 395 44.82 -8.03 -25.77
C SER A 395 45.52 -8.34 -24.43
N SER A 396 44.82 -9.06 -23.56
CA SER A 396 45.46 -10.06 -22.72
C SER A 396 44.50 -11.22 -22.46
N ASP A 397 44.81 -12.34 -23.09
CA ASP A 397 44.39 -13.67 -22.70
C ASP A 397 44.55 -13.85 -21.18
N SER A 398 43.47 -14.22 -20.50
CA SER A 398 43.56 -14.98 -19.28
C SER A 398 42.34 -15.89 -19.19
N GLU A 399 42.51 -17.10 -19.70
CA GLU A 399 41.79 -18.28 -19.24
C GLU A 399 41.87 -18.34 -17.71
N SER A 400 40.73 -18.26 -17.03
CA SER A 400 40.60 -18.74 -15.67
C SER A 400 39.41 -19.69 -15.58
N GLU A 401 39.75 -20.93 -15.88
CA GLU A 401 39.35 -22.14 -15.16
C GLU A 401 38.16 -22.01 -14.18
N TYR A 402 37.11 -22.75 -14.53
CA TYR A 402 36.03 -23.18 -13.66
C TYR A 402 36.58 -23.84 -12.38
N ALA A 403 36.61 -23.10 -11.26
CA ALA A 403 36.73 -23.68 -9.92
C ALA A 403 35.32 -24.00 -9.38
N SER A 404 34.82 -25.17 -9.76
CA SER A 404 33.67 -25.83 -9.11
C SER A 404 34.09 -26.22 -7.68
N THR A 405 33.62 -25.49 -6.67
CA THR A 405 33.73 -25.93 -5.27
C THR A 405 32.59 -26.89 -4.96
N ALA A 406 32.77 -28.15 -5.38
CA ALA A 406 32.05 -29.28 -4.82
C ALA A 406 32.55 -29.49 -3.38
N TYR A 407 31.70 -29.25 -2.39
CA TYR A 407 31.95 -29.71 -1.03
C TYR A 407 31.77 -31.23 -1.00
N GLU A 408 32.89 -31.96 -1.04
CA GLU A 408 32.94 -33.38 -0.64
C GLU A 408 32.69 -33.47 0.86
N THR A 409 31.53 -34.03 1.23
CA THR A 409 31.28 -34.56 2.56
C THR A 409 32.13 -35.82 2.76
N PRO A 410 32.92 -35.93 3.84
CA PRO A 410 33.66 -37.15 4.15
C PRO A 410 32.69 -38.31 4.42
N ALA A 411 32.95 -39.45 3.79
CA ALA A 411 32.32 -40.73 4.12
C ALA A 411 32.73 -41.13 5.54
N ASP A 412 31.76 -41.10 6.45
CA ASP A 412 31.91 -41.61 7.82
C ASP A 412 31.53 -43.10 7.83
N ASP A 413 32.52 -43.95 7.56
CA ASP A 413 32.46 -45.40 7.76
C ASP A 413 32.60 -45.71 9.25
N SER A 414 31.52 -45.57 10.01
CA SER A 414 31.43 -46.11 11.38
C SER A 414 30.67 -47.43 11.39
N HIS A 415 31.45 -48.50 11.59
CA HIS A 415 31.01 -49.86 11.76
C HIS A 415 30.04 -50.04 12.93
N GLN A 416 28.91 -50.68 12.62
CA GLN A 416 28.27 -51.76 13.38
C GLN A 416 28.70 -51.96 14.84
N SER A 417 27.79 -51.63 15.75
CA SER A 417 27.50 -52.47 16.91
C SER A 417 26.05 -52.26 17.35
N SER A 418 25.14 -53.07 16.80
CA SER A 418 23.76 -53.17 17.27
C SER A 418 23.74 -53.86 18.64
N PRO A 419 23.29 -53.20 19.72
CA PRO A 419 23.03 -53.89 20.97
C PRO A 419 21.73 -54.70 20.84
N LEU A 420 21.78 -55.96 21.24
CA LEU A 420 20.61 -56.85 21.38
C LEU A 420 19.61 -56.20 22.35
N ILE A 421 18.46 -55.76 21.84
CA ILE A 421 17.33 -55.28 22.64
C ILE A 421 16.51 -56.50 23.08
N PRO A 422 16.26 -56.70 24.39
CA PRO A 422 15.40 -57.78 24.87
C PRO A 422 13.93 -57.54 24.47
N PRO A 423 13.13 -58.61 24.32
CA PRO A 423 11.74 -58.50 23.88
C PRO A 423 10.91 -57.69 24.88
N GLN A 424 10.40 -56.54 24.44
CA GLN A 424 9.47 -55.72 25.22
C GLN A 424 8.19 -56.50 25.51
N THR A 425 7.90 -56.66 26.80
CA THR A 425 6.63 -57.16 27.29
C THR A 425 5.56 -56.14 26.94
N GLN A 426 4.68 -56.49 25.99
CA GLN A 426 3.57 -55.66 25.53
C GLN A 426 2.66 -55.30 26.72
N GLN A 427 2.81 -54.09 27.26
CA GLN A 427 1.74 -53.50 28.04
C GLN A 427 0.58 -53.21 27.09
N PRO A 428 -0.67 -53.52 27.47
CA PRO A 428 -1.82 -53.32 26.61
C PRO A 428 -1.89 -51.84 26.22
N GLU A 429 -1.79 -51.61 24.92
CA GLU A 429 -1.93 -50.32 24.26
C GLU A 429 -3.17 -49.62 24.80
N LYS A 430 -2.98 -48.57 25.61
CA LYS A 430 -4.09 -47.71 26.04
C LYS A 430 -4.56 -46.96 24.82
N VAL A 431 -5.60 -47.50 24.17
CA VAL A 431 -6.31 -46.83 23.08
C VAL A 431 -6.90 -45.54 23.65
N TYR A 432 -6.28 -44.40 23.32
CA TYR A 432 -6.82 -43.10 23.66
C TYR A 432 -8.01 -42.82 22.75
N GLU A 433 -9.21 -42.83 23.33
CA GLU A 433 -10.42 -42.43 22.61
C GLU A 433 -10.32 -40.95 22.21
N PRO A 434 -10.67 -40.59 20.96
CA PRO A 434 -10.73 -39.20 20.54
C PRO A 434 -11.79 -38.45 21.34
N PHE A 435 -11.58 -37.14 21.53
CA PHE A 435 -12.56 -36.29 22.22
C PHE A 435 -13.89 -36.31 21.47
N ASP A 436 -14.92 -36.88 22.09
CA ASP A 436 -16.26 -36.99 21.52
C ASP A 436 -17.00 -35.64 21.67
N GLU A 437 -17.05 -34.89 20.56
CA GLU A 437 -17.74 -33.60 20.51
C GLU A 437 -19.25 -33.73 20.71
N ASP A 438 -19.84 -34.85 20.27
CA ASP A 438 -21.27 -35.06 20.32
C ASP A 438 -21.70 -35.31 21.78
N SER A 439 -20.92 -36.11 22.53
CA SER A 439 -21.14 -36.30 23.98
C SER A 439 -21.11 -35.00 24.79
N PHE A 440 -20.30 -34.02 24.36
CA PHE A 440 -20.26 -32.71 25.00
C PHE A 440 -21.53 -31.91 24.74
N TRP A 441 -22.09 -31.98 23.52
CA TRP A 441 -23.30 -31.25 23.16
C TRP A 441 -24.57 -31.92 23.67
N GLU A 442 -24.62 -33.24 23.78
CA GLU A 442 -25.77 -33.99 24.30
C GLU A 442 -26.13 -33.61 25.75
N GLN A 443 -25.17 -33.08 26.52
CA GLN A 443 -25.41 -32.59 27.88
C GLN A 443 -26.20 -31.28 27.94
N TYR A 444 -26.42 -30.62 26.79
CA TYR A 444 -27.07 -29.31 26.71
C TYR A 444 -28.27 -29.33 25.76
N ASP A 445 -29.40 -28.82 26.23
CA ASP A 445 -30.59 -28.60 25.40
C ASP A 445 -30.38 -27.36 24.52
N LEU A 446 -29.83 -27.56 23.33
CA LEU A 446 -29.50 -26.49 22.37
C LEU A 446 -30.70 -25.61 22.01
N THR A 447 -31.93 -26.14 22.13
CA THR A 447 -33.17 -25.40 21.80
C THR A 447 -33.49 -24.30 22.81
N LYS A 448 -32.93 -24.37 24.03
CA LYS A 448 -33.15 -23.39 25.09
C LYS A 448 -32.00 -22.40 25.26
N MET A 449 -30.92 -22.54 24.51
CA MET A 449 -29.75 -21.67 24.64
C MET A 449 -29.87 -20.40 23.79
N SER A 450 -29.58 -19.25 24.39
CA SER A 450 -29.46 -17.99 23.66
C SER A 450 -28.22 -17.97 22.76
N ARG A 451 -28.21 -17.13 21.71
CA ARG A 451 -27.05 -16.95 20.82
C ARG A 451 -25.77 -16.56 21.59
N LYS A 452 -25.90 -15.80 22.68
CA LYS A 452 -24.76 -15.42 23.55
C LYS A 452 -24.20 -16.66 24.27
N GLN A 453 -25.06 -17.49 24.84
CA GLN A 453 -24.67 -18.75 25.51
C GLN A 453 -24.00 -19.73 24.54
N LEU A 454 -24.51 -19.82 23.30
CA LEU A 454 -23.94 -20.68 22.27
C LEU A 454 -22.51 -20.27 21.89
N LYS A 455 -22.22 -18.95 21.84
CA LYS A 455 -20.86 -18.42 21.64
C LYS A 455 -19.93 -18.78 22.80
N THR A 456 -20.39 -18.66 24.05
CA THR A 456 -19.57 -19.04 25.23
C THR A 456 -19.31 -20.54 25.29
N MET A 457 -20.28 -21.37 24.92
CA MET A 457 -20.13 -22.82 24.85
C MET A 457 -19.14 -23.25 23.77
N ARG A 458 -19.17 -22.63 22.59
CA ARG A 458 -18.15 -22.86 21.54
C ARG A 458 -16.74 -22.52 22.03
N LYS A 459 -16.58 -21.42 22.79
CA LYS A 459 -15.28 -21.08 23.41
C LYS A 459 -14.84 -22.14 24.43
N LYS A 460 -15.75 -22.63 25.28
CA LYS A 460 -15.46 -23.71 26.25
C LYS A 460 -15.06 -25.01 25.55
N LEU A 461 -15.78 -25.42 24.51
CA LEU A 461 -15.47 -26.59 23.69
C LEU A 461 -14.05 -26.51 23.11
N ASN A 462 -13.68 -25.36 22.54
CA ASN A 462 -12.33 -25.17 22.00
C ASN A 462 -11.23 -25.26 23.07
N ARG A 463 -11.49 -24.77 24.29
CA ARG A 463 -10.55 -24.94 25.42
C ARG A 463 -10.41 -26.40 25.83
N LEU A 464 -11.51 -27.14 25.89
CA LEU A 464 -11.48 -28.58 26.24
C LEU A 464 -10.74 -29.41 25.18
N LYS A 465 -10.97 -29.13 23.89
CA LYS A 465 -10.22 -29.79 22.81
C LYS A 465 -8.72 -29.57 22.90
N ARG A 466 -8.29 -28.35 23.23
CA ARG A 466 -6.86 -28.05 23.45
C ARG A 466 -6.29 -28.85 24.61
N LYS A 467 -6.98 -28.88 25.76
CA LYS A 467 -6.56 -29.68 26.92
C LYS A 467 -6.50 -31.18 26.62
N HIS A 468 -7.46 -31.71 25.84
CA HIS A 468 -7.46 -33.11 25.46
C HIS A 468 -6.30 -33.44 24.51
N ALA A 469 -6.04 -32.57 23.52
CA ALA A 469 -4.91 -32.73 22.61
C ALA A 469 -3.56 -32.62 23.33
N GLU A 470 -3.43 -31.74 24.33
CA GLU A 470 -2.25 -31.66 25.20
C GLU A 470 -2.06 -32.95 26.00
N LYS A 471 -3.13 -33.50 26.59
CA LYS A 471 -3.08 -34.77 27.33
C LYS A 471 -2.72 -35.97 26.44
N GLN A 472 -3.18 -35.97 25.19
CA GLN A 472 -2.80 -36.98 24.19
C GLN A 472 -1.35 -36.85 23.72
N ARG A 473 -0.75 -35.65 23.79
CA ARG A 473 0.67 -35.45 23.46
C ARG A 473 1.60 -35.79 24.61
N ALA A 474 1.11 -35.66 25.86
CA ALA A 474 1.88 -35.93 27.06
C ALA A 474 1.91 -37.42 27.44
N ALA A 475 0.97 -38.21 26.92
CA ALA A 475 0.92 -39.66 27.08
C ALA A 475 1.51 -40.35 25.85
#